data_AF-A0A967H3B1-F1
#
_entry.id   AF-A0A967H3B1-F1
#
_cell.length_a   1.000
_cell.length_b   1.000
_cell.length_c   1.000
_cell.angle_alpha   90.00
_cell.angle_beta   90.00
_cell.angle_gamma   90.00
#
_symmetry.space_group_name_H-M   'P 1'
#
loop_
_entity.id
_entity.type
_entity.pdbx_description
1 polymer ?
#
loop_
_entity_poly.entity_id
_entity_poly.type
_entity_poly.pdbx_seq_one_letter_code
_entity_poly.pdbx_strand_id
1 'polypeptide(L)' 'MSANDSAALVDSPAASNLGLHRALFYNEHEGYLETFRPYALPGSEWIEEARAQLERLVS' A
#
# COMPACT_ATOMS: atom_id res chain seq x y z
N MET A 1 6.11 -14.39 -11.61
CA MET A 1 6.05 -14.77 -10.18
C MET A 1 5.39 -16.13 -10.02
N SER A 2 6.17 -17.13 -9.63
CA SER A 2 5.65 -18.42 -9.16
C SER A 2 5.29 -18.33 -7.67
N ALA A 3 4.53 -19.31 -7.15
CA ALA A 3 4.20 -19.37 -5.72
C ALA A 3 5.46 -19.47 -4.82
N ASN A 4 6.53 -20.09 -5.33
CA ASN A 4 7.80 -20.21 -4.60
C ASN A 4 8.52 -18.86 -4.47
N ASP A 5 8.47 -18.03 -5.50
CA ASP A 5 9.11 -16.70 -5.49
C ASP A 5 8.39 -15.76 -4.52
N SER A 6 7.06 -15.86 -4.48
CA SER A 6 6.23 -15.14 -3.51
C SER A 6 6.55 -15.54 -2.07
N ALA A 7 6.75 -16.84 -1.80
CA ALA A 7 7.10 -17.33 -0.47
C ALA A 7 8.48 -16.79 -0.02
N ALA A 8 9.48 -16.85 -0.90
CA ALA A 8 10.81 -16.31 -0.60
C ALA A 8 10.81 -14.78 -0.35
N LEU A 9 9.96 -14.03 -1.06
CA LEU A 9 9.80 -12.58 -0.86
C LEU A 9 9.11 -12.25 0.47
N VAL A 10 8.11 -13.04 0.87
CA VAL A 10 7.39 -12.89 2.16
C VAL A 10 8.30 -13.20 3.35
N ASP A 11 9.23 -14.14 3.21
CA ASP A 11 10.22 -14.47 4.24
C ASP A 11 11.37 -13.46 4.34
N SER A 12 11.43 -12.45 3.45
CA SER A 12 12.46 -11.42 3.49
C SER A 12 12.21 -10.41 4.63
N PRO A 13 13.27 -9.88 5.29
CA PRO A 13 13.11 -8.85 6.33
C PRO A 13 12.40 -7.57 5.84
N ALA A 14 12.42 -7.30 4.53
CA ALA A 14 11.73 -6.16 3.92
C ALA A 14 10.20 -6.31 3.96
N ALA A 15 9.67 -7.54 3.88
CA ALA A 15 8.25 -7.81 3.99
C ALA A 15 7.70 -7.49 5.39
N SER A 16 8.50 -7.71 6.43
CA SER A 16 8.13 -7.38 7.81
C SER A 16 7.92 -5.88 8.06
N ASN A 17 8.51 -5.00 7.22
CA ASN A 17 8.41 -3.53 7.33
C ASN A 17 7.33 -2.92 6.40
N LEU A 18 6.59 -3.74 5.66
CA LEU A 18 5.68 -3.27 4.62
C LEU A 18 4.40 -2.60 5.19
N GLY A 19 3.92 -3.05 6.35
CA GLY A 19 2.67 -2.56 6.93
C GLY A 19 1.44 -2.83 6.04
N LEU A 20 0.26 -2.40 6.47
CA LEU A 20 -1.02 -2.77 5.82
C LEU A 20 -1.29 -2.10 4.46
N HIS A 21 -0.58 -1.02 4.13
CA HIS A 21 -0.90 -0.17 2.97
C HIS A 21 0.26 0.04 2.00
N ARG A 22 1.24 -0.87 2.01
CA ARG A 22 2.34 -0.87 1.04
C ARG A 22 2.41 -2.25 0.41
N ALA A 23 2.93 -2.27 -0.81
CA ALA A 23 3.15 -3.50 -1.57
C ALA A 23 4.58 -3.50 -2.09
N LEU A 24 5.17 -4.69 -2.23
CA LEU A 24 6.46 -4.87 -2.88
C LEU A 24 6.22 -5.21 -4.35
N PHE A 25 6.87 -4.45 -5.24
CA PHE A 25 6.98 -4.76 -6.65
C PHE A 25 8.37 -5.37 -6.88
N TYR A 26 8.41 -6.58 -7.43
CA TYR A 26 9.65 -7.30 -7.72
C TYR A 26 9.76 -7.58 -9.21
N ASN A 27 10.87 -7.17 -9.81
CA ASN A 27 11.21 -7.45 -11.19
C ASN A 27 12.45 -8.34 -11.25
N GLU A 28 12.24 -9.61 -11.62
CA GLU A 28 13.29 -10.63 -11.70
C GLU A 28 14.28 -10.38 -12.85
N HIS A 29 13.82 -9.82 -13.97
CA HIS A 29 14.65 -9.57 -15.15
C HIS A 29 15.60 -8.39 -14.94
N GLU A 30 15.17 -7.37 -14.22
CA GLU A 30 15.94 -6.14 -13.97
C GLU A 30 16.57 -6.11 -12.56
N GLY A 31 16.23 -7.08 -11.71
CA GLY A 31 16.88 -7.31 -10.41
C GLY A 31 16.53 -6.31 -9.31
N TYR A 32 15.47 -5.50 -9.45
CA TYR A 32 15.07 -4.53 -8.43
C TYR A 32 13.78 -4.90 -7.69
N LEU A 33 13.72 -4.40 -6.45
CA LEU A 33 12.60 -4.53 -5.53
C LEU A 33 12.22 -3.13 -5.06
N GLU A 34 11.01 -2.69 -5.35
CA GLU A 34 10.51 -1.37 -5.00
C GLU A 34 9.26 -1.47 -4.12
N THR A 35 9.10 -0.50 -3.21
CA THR A 35 7.86 -0.37 -2.43
C THR A 35 6.91 0.58 -3.15
N PHE A 36 5.70 0.12 -3.45
CA PHE A 36 4.66 0.95 -4.05
C PHE A 36 3.44 1.08 -3.14
N ARG A 37 2.66 2.16 -3.35
CA ARG A 37 1.40 2.40 -2.64
C ARG A 37 0.23 2.00 -3.55
N PRO A 38 -0.46 0.89 -3.26
CA PRO A 38 -1.50 0.35 -4.16
C PRO A 38 -2.78 1.19 -4.17
N TYR A 39 -2.99 2.02 -3.14
CA TYR A 39 -4.18 2.85 -3.01
C TYR A 39 -3.94 4.23 -3.61
N ALA A 40 -4.82 4.62 -4.53
CA ALA A 40 -4.88 5.98 -5.02
C ALA A 40 -5.26 6.94 -3.88
N LEU A 41 -4.94 8.22 -4.05
CA LEU A 41 -5.50 9.26 -3.19
C LEU A 41 -7.03 9.21 -3.28
N PRO A 42 -7.75 9.39 -2.16
CA PRO A 42 -9.20 9.47 -2.19
C PRO A 42 -9.64 10.61 -3.12
N GLY A 43 -10.76 10.41 -3.82
CA GLY A 43 -11.37 11.46 -4.63
C GLY A 43 -11.83 12.64 -3.78
N SER A 44 -12.05 13.80 -4.41
CA SER A 44 -12.49 15.01 -3.72
C SER A 44 -13.81 14.81 -2.97
N GLU A 45 -14.73 14.01 -3.51
CA GLU A 45 -16.01 13.67 -2.88
C GLU A 45 -15.83 13.10 -1.47
N TRP A 46 -14.91 12.16 -1.28
CA TRP A 46 -14.63 11.58 0.02
C TRP A 46 -14.07 12.61 1.02
N ILE A 47 -13.23 13.54 0.54
CA ILE A 47 -12.67 14.60 1.39
C ILE A 47 -13.77 15.55 1.87
N GLU A 48 -14.70 15.93 0.98
CA GLU A 48 -15.82 16.81 1.32
C GLU A 48 -16.78 16.13 2.31
N GLU A 49 -17.06 14.84 2.14
CA GLU A 49 -17.87 14.07 3.09
C GLU A 49 -17.20 14.00 4.48
N ALA A 50 -15.90 13.70 4.53
CA ALA A 50 -15.15 13.64 5.78
C ALA A 50 -15.14 15.00 6.50
N ARG A 51 -14.97 16.10 5.73
CA ARG A 51 -15.05 17.48 6.23
C ARG A 51 -16.41 17.74 6.88
N ALA A 52 -17.50 17.44 6.19
CA ALA A 52 -18.85 17.65 6.71
C ALA A 52 -19.12 16.85 8.00
N GLN A 53 -18.64 15.59 8.06
CA GLN A 53 -18.77 14.76 9.27
C GLN A 53 -17.99 15.34 10.46
N LEU A 54 -16.78 15.85 10.23
CA LEU A 54 -15.96 16.48 11.26
C LEU A 54 -16.60 17.77 11.78
N GLU A 55 -17.13 18.62 10.89
CA GLU A 55 -17.82 19.86 11.29
C GLU A 55 -19.00 19.60 12.22
N ARG A 56 -19.78 18.55 11.95
CA ARG A 56 -20.91 18.12 12.79
C ARG A 56 -20.49 17.68 14.19
N LEU A 57 -19.27 17.16 14.36
CA LEU A 57 -18.78 16.71 15.66
C LEU A 57 -18.25 17.85 16.53
N VAL A 58 -17.94 19.00 15.93
CA VAL A 58 -17.35 20.16 16.60
C VAL A 58 -18.41 21.24 16.90
N SER A 59 -19.61 21.15 16.31
CA SER A 59 -20.77 21.99 16.66
C SER A 59 -21.50 21.48 17.91
#